data_AF-A0A9C6SKU5-F1
#
_entry.id   AF-A0A9C6SKU5-F1
#
_cell.length_a   1.000
_cell.length_b   1.000
_cell.length_c   1.000
_cell.angle_alpha   90.00
_cell.angle_beta   90.00
_cell.angle_gamma   90.00
#
_symmetry.space_group_name_H-M   'P 1'
#
loop_
_entity.id
_entity.type
_entity.pdbx_description
1 polymer ?
#
loop_
_entity_poly.entity_id
_entity_poly.type
_entity_poly.pdbx_seq_one_letter_code
_entity_poly.pdbx_strand_id
1 'polypeptide(L)'
;MCHKYGLHFEEVSERYGILQNSMDNFRGDEIAILYDPGMFPALLTDPNGKVVTRNGGVPQEGNLTKHLEVFREHLINQIPDKSFHGVGVIDFESWRPIFRQNWASLQPYKKLSIEIVRREHPFWDNQSVEQEAKRRFEKYGKLFMEETLKAAKQIRPSASWGYYAYPYCYNLTPNQHSSQCDSATMLENDKMSWLFELEDVLLPSVYFRLNLTSSERVGLVGGRVREALRIAKQMAIKKRVLPYYWYKYQDKRDMYLSKDDLEATLRKIMDLGADGLILWGSSDDINTKQKCVEFKEYVNNELGPIVDRIRRTALGLTQSNSTLVDNRIDVSVDQV
;
A
#
# COMPACT_ATOMS: atom_id res chain seq x y z
N MET A 1 11.62 -13.96 10.84
CA MET A 1 12.10 -13.42 12.15
C MET A 1 11.83 -14.37 13.32
N CYS A 2 10.68 -15.04 13.35
CA CYS A 2 10.28 -15.93 14.45
C CYS A 2 10.77 -17.37 14.33
N HIS A 3 11.29 -17.80 13.15
CA HIS A 3 11.80 -19.17 12.93
C HIS A 3 12.89 -19.59 13.91
N LYS A 4 13.74 -18.64 14.36
CA LYS A 4 14.76 -18.89 15.40
C LYS A 4 14.16 -19.34 16.75
N TYR A 5 12.86 -19.20 16.94
CA TYR A 5 12.11 -19.65 18.11
C TYR A 5 11.24 -20.89 17.83
N GLY A 6 11.37 -21.51 16.65
CA GLY A 6 10.55 -22.66 16.23
C GLY A 6 9.11 -22.29 15.81
N LEU A 7 8.88 -21.02 15.43
CA LEU A 7 7.57 -20.53 15.00
C LEU A 7 7.64 -20.18 13.50
N HIS A 8 7.15 -21.09 12.63
CA HIS A 8 7.26 -20.96 11.17
C HIS A 8 5.98 -20.51 10.45
N PHE A 9 4.86 -20.36 11.17
CA PHE A 9 3.61 -19.78 10.67
C PHE A 9 2.99 -20.55 9.50
N GLU A 10 3.14 -21.88 9.48
CA GLU A 10 2.60 -22.78 8.45
C GLU A 10 1.06 -22.72 8.37
N GLU A 11 0.39 -22.40 9.50
CA GLU A 11 -1.06 -22.26 9.54
C GLU A 11 -1.62 -21.17 8.61
N VAL A 12 -0.79 -20.19 8.23
CA VAL A 12 -1.18 -19.07 7.36
C VAL A 12 -1.67 -19.61 6.01
N SER A 13 -0.89 -20.46 5.34
CA SER A 13 -1.30 -21.11 4.10
C SER A 13 -2.15 -22.37 4.36
N GLU A 14 -1.71 -23.25 5.26
CA GLU A 14 -2.30 -24.58 5.41
C GLU A 14 -3.73 -24.55 5.96
N ARG A 15 -4.04 -23.61 6.85
CA ARG A 15 -5.34 -23.53 7.52
C ARG A 15 -6.19 -22.37 7.01
N TYR A 16 -5.59 -21.21 6.75
CA TYR A 16 -6.32 -20.00 6.40
C TYR A 16 -6.30 -19.66 4.91
N GLY A 17 -5.64 -20.47 4.09
CA GLY A 17 -5.61 -20.33 2.63
C GLY A 17 -5.08 -18.97 2.16
N ILE A 18 -4.20 -18.36 2.96
CA ILE A 18 -3.49 -17.12 2.61
C ILE A 18 -2.26 -17.53 1.79
N LEU A 19 -2.04 -16.89 0.64
CA LEU A 19 -0.83 -17.12 -0.14
C LEU A 19 0.39 -16.68 0.68
N GLN A 20 1.36 -17.58 0.80
CA GLN A 20 2.55 -17.40 1.63
C GLN A 20 3.76 -17.86 0.82
N ASN A 21 4.82 -17.06 0.84
CA ASN A 21 6.09 -17.47 0.25
C ASN A 21 6.54 -18.82 0.81
N SER A 22 7.14 -19.63 -0.04
CA SER A 22 7.76 -20.90 0.32
C SER A 22 8.67 -20.75 1.55
N MET A 23 8.47 -21.62 2.54
CA MET A 23 9.17 -21.62 3.83
C MET A 23 9.00 -20.32 4.67
N ASP A 24 7.92 -19.56 4.46
CA ASP A 24 7.66 -18.29 5.17
C ASP A 24 8.81 -17.28 5.00
N ASN A 25 9.44 -17.28 3.82
CA ASN A 25 10.48 -16.31 3.50
C ASN A 25 9.89 -14.91 3.32
N PHE A 26 10.59 -13.88 3.83
CA PHE A 26 10.10 -12.50 3.73
C PHE A 26 10.01 -12.00 2.27
N ARG A 27 10.88 -12.51 1.39
CA ARG A 27 10.83 -12.34 -0.05
C ARG A 27 10.90 -13.72 -0.67
N GLY A 28 9.96 -14.06 -1.54
CA GLY A 28 9.86 -15.37 -2.14
C GLY A 28 9.06 -15.35 -3.44
N ASP A 29 8.45 -16.48 -3.74
CA ASP A 29 7.69 -16.80 -4.95
C ASP A 29 6.35 -16.03 -5.07
N GLU A 30 5.67 -15.76 -3.96
CA GLU A 30 4.36 -15.10 -3.93
C GLU A 30 4.48 -13.56 -3.89
N ILE A 31 5.37 -13.03 -3.05
CA ILE A 31 5.50 -11.58 -2.83
C ILE A 31 6.92 -11.19 -2.38
N ALA A 32 7.38 -10.02 -2.84
CA ALA A 32 8.61 -9.40 -2.38
C ALA A 32 8.48 -7.87 -2.33
N ILE A 33 8.67 -7.29 -1.14
CA ILE A 33 8.72 -5.84 -0.93
C ILE A 33 10.18 -5.34 -0.88
N LEU A 34 10.48 -4.30 -1.64
CA LEU A 34 11.77 -3.63 -1.69
C LEU A 34 11.64 -2.31 -0.92
N TYR A 35 12.22 -2.22 0.28
CA TYR A 35 12.22 -1.00 1.08
C TYR A 35 13.28 -0.03 0.57
N ASP A 36 12.84 1.17 0.16
CA ASP A 36 13.66 2.28 -0.31
C ASP A 36 14.82 1.85 -1.25
N PRO A 37 14.53 1.09 -2.33
CA PRO A 37 15.56 0.48 -3.15
C PRO A 37 16.26 1.50 -4.07
N GLY A 38 17.45 1.14 -4.52
CA GLY A 38 18.29 2.05 -5.28
C GLY A 38 18.79 3.21 -4.44
N MET A 39 18.97 4.36 -5.08
CA MET A 39 19.42 5.58 -4.41
C MET A 39 18.51 6.76 -4.75
N PHE A 40 17.21 6.66 -4.45
CA PHE A 40 16.26 7.74 -4.72
C PHE A 40 16.74 9.05 -4.07
N PRO A 41 16.63 10.20 -4.75
CA PRO A 41 16.89 11.51 -4.14
C PRO A 41 16.01 11.68 -2.89
N ALA A 42 16.60 12.00 -1.75
CA ALA A 42 15.85 12.11 -0.51
C ALA A 42 16.50 13.08 0.49
N LEU A 43 15.68 13.73 1.30
CA LEU A 43 16.08 14.48 2.47
C LEU A 43 15.95 13.55 3.68
N LEU A 44 17.10 13.17 4.24
CA LEU A 44 17.20 12.29 5.41
C LEU A 44 17.52 13.12 6.64
N THR A 45 17.14 12.63 7.81
CA THR A 45 17.51 13.24 9.09
C THR A 45 18.58 12.37 9.75
N ASP A 46 19.73 12.97 10.07
CA ASP A 46 20.77 12.27 10.82
C ASP A 46 20.41 12.13 12.31
N PRO A 47 21.16 11.34 13.10
CA PRO A 47 20.89 11.18 14.53
C PRO A 47 20.94 12.47 15.35
N ASN A 48 21.57 13.53 14.83
CA ASN A 48 21.68 14.84 15.47
C ASN A 48 20.53 15.79 15.05
N GLY A 49 19.59 15.31 14.22
CA GLY A 49 18.48 16.11 13.70
C GLY A 49 18.83 16.97 12.48
N LYS A 50 20.02 16.83 11.89
CA LYS A 50 20.44 17.60 10.72
C LYS A 50 19.92 16.93 9.44
N VAL A 51 19.41 17.76 8.52
CA VAL A 51 19.00 17.30 7.18
C VAL A 51 20.24 17.00 6.34
N VAL A 52 20.30 15.78 5.80
CA VAL A 52 21.32 15.28 4.89
C VAL A 52 20.67 14.97 3.55
N THR A 53 21.32 15.38 2.46
CA THR A 53 20.85 15.11 1.10
C THR A 53 21.41 13.78 0.60
N ARG A 54 20.52 12.84 0.28
CA ARG A 54 20.87 11.65 -0.49
C ARG A 54 20.60 11.93 -1.97
N ASN A 55 21.59 11.64 -2.83
CA ASN A 55 21.49 11.79 -4.28
C ASN A 55 20.79 13.08 -4.72
N GLY A 56 21.30 14.24 -4.27
CA GLY A 56 20.74 15.57 -4.60
C GLY A 56 19.58 16.04 -3.71
N GLY A 57 18.97 15.17 -2.91
CA GLY A 57 17.90 15.53 -1.97
C GLY A 57 16.52 15.64 -2.63
N VAL A 58 16.42 16.29 -3.79
CA VAL A 58 15.20 16.43 -4.61
C VAL A 58 15.42 15.82 -6.00
N PRO A 59 14.37 15.33 -6.69
CA PRO A 59 14.54 14.58 -7.92
C PRO A 59 15.24 15.36 -9.04
N GLN A 60 15.04 16.68 -9.14
CA GLN A 60 15.69 17.50 -10.17
C GLN A 60 17.20 17.70 -10.00
N GLU A 61 17.75 17.39 -8.82
CA GLU A 61 19.19 17.41 -8.54
C GLU A 61 19.79 15.99 -8.46
N GLY A 62 18.98 14.97 -8.73
CA GLY A 62 19.37 13.58 -8.58
C GLY A 62 20.11 13.02 -9.79
N ASN A 63 21.08 12.15 -9.53
CA ASN A 63 21.70 11.33 -10.58
C ASN A 63 20.87 10.06 -10.80
N LEU A 64 20.15 10.01 -11.91
CA LEU A 64 19.28 8.89 -12.28
C LEU A 64 20.07 7.61 -12.57
N THR A 65 21.18 7.70 -13.31
CA THR A 65 22.01 6.53 -13.65
C THR A 65 22.51 5.85 -12.39
N LYS A 66 23.05 6.64 -11.44
CA LYS A 66 23.49 6.12 -10.14
C LYS A 66 22.36 5.45 -9.37
N HIS A 67 21.16 6.04 -9.37
CA HIS A 67 20.00 5.43 -8.73
C HIS A 67 19.67 4.07 -9.36
N LEU A 68 19.62 4.00 -10.69
CA LEU A 68 19.26 2.79 -11.41
C LEU A 68 20.31 1.68 -11.26
N GLU A 69 21.61 2.00 -11.26
CA GLU A 69 22.67 1.02 -10.98
C GLU A 69 22.47 0.34 -9.63
N VAL A 70 22.33 1.13 -8.56
CA VAL A 70 22.10 0.62 -7.20
C VAL A 70 20.76 -0.12 -7.11
N PHE A 71 19.73 0.34 -7.82
CA PHE A 71 18.43 -0.33 -7.85
C PHE A 71 18.54 -1.73 -8.46
N ARG A 72 19.28 -1.87 -9.57
CA ARG A 72 19.51 -3.17 -10.22
C ARG A 72 20.23 -4.14 -9.29
N GLU A 73 21.27 -3.67 -8.58
CA GLU A 73 21.99 -4.47 -7.59
C GLU A 73 21.06 -4.91 -6.44
N HIS A 74 20.30 -3.98 -5.85
CA HIS A 74 19.35 -4.29 -4.78
C HIS A 74 18.33 -5.34 -5.24
N LEU A 75 17.75 -5.17 -6.43
CA LEU A 75 16.72 -6.07 -6.96
C LEU A 75 17.31 -7.47 -7.22
N ILE A 76 18.47 -7.57 -7.87
CA ILE A 76 19.12 -8.85 -8.16
C ILE A 76 19.44 -9.59 -6.85
N ASN A 77 19.91 -8.89 -5.82
CA ASN A 77 20.24 -9.49 -4.53
C ASN A 77 18.99 -9.89 -3.72
N GLN A 78 17.93 -9.09 -3.77
CA GLN A 78 16.72 -9.32 -2.96
C GLN A 78 15.71 -10.28 -3.61
N ILE A 79 15.71 -10.38 -4.94
CA ILE A 79 14.85 -11.29 -5.71
C ILE A 79 15.73 -12.01 -6.73
N PRO A 80 16.58 -12.97 -6.32
CA PRO A 80 17.57 -13.58 -7.21
C PRO A 80 16.95 -14.41 -8.35
N ASP A 81 15.76 -14.99 -8.13
CA ASP A 81 15.05 -15.74 -9.14
C ASP A 81 14.57 -14.82 -10.28
N LYS A 82 15.12 -15.04 -11.48
CA LYS A 82 14.77 -14.29 -12.69
C LYS A 82 13.34 -14.58 -13.18
N SER A 83 12.79 -15.74 -12.79
CA SER A 83 11.45 -16.20 -13.13
C SER A 83 10.40 -15.85 -12.08
N PHE A 84 10.75 -15.01 -11.10
CA PHE A 84 9.82 -14.47 -10.11
C PHE A 84 8.56 -13.92 -10.80
N HIS A 85 7.42 -14.47 -10.42
CA HIS A 85 6.10 -14.18 -10.99
C HIS A 85 5.08 -13.70 -9.96
N GLY A 86 5.51 -13.53 -8.71
CA GLY A 86 4.71 -12.98 -7.64
C GLY A 86 4.52 -11.46 -7.73
N VAL A 87 4.08 -10.88 -6.62
CA VAL A 87 3.85 -9.43 -6.50
C VAL A 87 5.15 -8.74 -6.07
N GLY A 88 5.70 -7.90 -6.95
CA GLY A 88 6.87 -7.07 -6.67
C GLY A 88 6.44 -5.67 -6.21
N VAL A 89 6.81 -5.30 -4.98
CA VAL A 89 6.40 -4.03 -4.38
C VAL A 89 7.60 -3.12 -4.18
N ILE A 90 7.57 -1.94 -4.81
CA ILE A 90 8.56 -0.90 -4.58
C ILE A 90 8.02 0.03 -3.50
N ASP A 91 8.62 -0.02 -2.31
CA ASP A 91 8.26 0.84 -1.20
C ASP A 91 9.18 2.07 -1.15
N PHE A 92 8.74 3.11 -1.85
CA PHE A 92 9.41 4.40 -1.91
C PHE A 92 8.49 5.50 -1.38
N GLU A 93 8.83 6.04 -0.20
CA GLU A 93 7.97 7.00 0.50
C GLU A 93 8.60 8.38 0.70
N SER A 94 9.83 8.63 0.25
CA SER A 94 10.55 9.86 0.59
C SER A 94 9.84 11.14 0.12
N TRP A 95 9.18 11.12 -1.03
CA TRP A 95 8.36 12.21 -1.55
C TRP A 95 7.25 11.66 -2.47
N ARG A 96 6.33 12.52 -2.90
CA ARG A 96 5.28 12.20 -3.89
C ARG A 96 5.58 12.91 -5.21
N PRO A 97 5.32 12.33 -6.39
CA PRO A 97 5.72 12.91 -7.68
C PRO A 97 4.90 14.16 -8.04
N ILE A 98 3.81 14.43 -7.32
CA ILE A 98 2.99 15.63 -7.45
C ILE A 98 3.42 16.66 -6.40
N PHE A 99 3.89 17.83 -6.84
CA PHE A 99 4.51 18.82 -5.96
C PHE A 99 3.56 19.27 -4.84
N ARG A 100 2.27 19.42 -5.15
CA ARG A 100 1.23 19.83 -4.18
C ARG A 100 1.09 18.85 -3.02
N GLN A 101 1.26 17.55 -3.27
CA GLN A 101 1.04 16.48 -2.29
C GLN A 101 2.18 16.33 -1.27
N ASN A 102 3.27 17.08 -1.41
CA ASN A 102 4.39 17.07 -0.45
C ASN A 102 4.16 18.06 0.70
N TRP A 103 3.14 17.80 1.52
CA TRP A 103 2.76 18.60 2.69
C TRP A 103 3.26 17.97 4.01
N ALA A 104 3.03 18.67 5.14
CA ALA A 104 3.50 18.29 6.48
C ALA A 104 5.00 17.92 6.51
N SER A 105 5.35 16.69 6.88
CA SER A 105 6.73 16.22 6.95
C SER A 105 7.46 16.22 5.59
N LEU A 106 6.73 16.27 4.48
CA LEU A 106 7.29 16.34 3.12
C LEU A 106 7.47 17.78 2.60
N GLN A 107 7.04 18.79 3.38
CA GLN A 107 7.23 20.20 3.03
C GLN A 107 8.70 20.60 2.73
N PRO A 108 9.74 20.01 3.36
CA PRO A 108 11.14 20.31 3.03
C PRO A 108 11.50 20.11 1.55
N TYR A 109 10.89 19.15 0.85
CA TYR A 109 11.14 18.94 -0.58
C TYR A 109 10.68 20.13 -1.42
N LYS A 110 9.53 20.74 -1.07
CA LYS A 110 9.04 21.96 -1.73
C LYS A 110 9.95 23.14 -1.46
N LYS A 111 10.35 23.33 -0.20
CA LYS A 111 11.24 24.42 0.22
C LYS A 111 12.58 24.37 -0.53
N LEU A 112 13.24 23.21 -0.54
CA LEU A 112 14.51 23.05 -1.23
C LEU A 112 14.37 23.27 -2.74
N SER A 113 13.30 22.75 -3.36
CA SER A 113 13.05 22.95 -4.79
C SER A 113 12.90 24.43 -5.16
N ILE A 114 12.21 25.21 -4.33
CA ILE A 114 12.03 26.67 -4.50
C ILE A 114 13.35 27.41 -4.28
N GLU A 115 14.12 27.02 -3.25
CA GLU A 115 15.41 27.64 -2.93
C GLU A 115 16.43 27.48 -4.06
N ILE A 116 16.51 26.30 -4.68
CA ILE A 116 17.40 26.03 -5.81
C ILE A 116 17.08 26.98 -6.97
N VAL A 117 15.82 27.07 -7.38
CA VAL A 117 15.40 27.95 -8.48
C VAL A 117 15.64 29.42 -8.13
N ARG A 118 15.38 29.83 -6.88
CA ARG A 118 15.67 31.20 -6.41
C ARG A 118 17.15 31.56 -6.52
N ARG A 119 18.03 30.62 -6.21
CA ARG A 119 19.49 30.80 -6.25
C ARG A 119 19.98 30.94 -7.70
N GLU A 120 19.43 30.17 -8.61
CA GLU A 120 19.73 30.24 -10.05
C GLU A 120 19.15 31.49 -10.72
N HIS A 121 18.00 31.97 -10.22
CA HIS A 121 17.27 33.10 -10.79
C HIS A 121 16.95 34.17 -9.72
N PRO A 122 17.94 34.93 -9.22
CA PRO A 122 17.74 35.87 -8.11
C PRO A 122 16.73 36.99 -8.39
N PHE A 123 16.54 37.34 -9.66
CA PHE A 123 15.70 38.46 -10.11
C PHE A 123 14.30 38.05 -10.57
N TRP A 124 13.97 36.76 -10.59
CA TRP A 124 12.60 36.33 -10.93
C TRP A 124 11.63 36.67 -9.81
N ASP A 125 10.37 36.91 -10.15
CA ASP A 125 9.32 37.08 -9.16
C ASP A 125 8.99 35.73 -8.46
N ASN A 126 8.25 35.79 -7.35
CA ASN A 126 7.90 34.60 -6.57
C ASN A 126 7.06 33.57 -7.34
N GLN A 127 6.13 34.04 -8.18
CA GLN A 127 5.25 33.16 -8.94
C GLN A 127 6.05 32.38 -9.98
N SER A 128 6.95 33.04 -10.71
CA SER A 128 7.85 32.40 -11.68
C SER A 128 8.76 31.35 -11.03
N VAL A 129 9.32 31.65 -9.85
CA VAL A 129 10.16 30.70 -9.11
C VAL A 129 9.37 29.47 -8.64
N GLU A 130 8.18 29.65 -8.08
CA GLU A 130 7.35 28.53 -7.63
C GLU A 130 6.86 27.65 -8.79
N GLN A 131 6.49 28.27 -9.92
CA GLN A 131 6.08 27.55 -11.12
C GLN A 131 7.22 26.69 -11.68
N GLU A 132 8.44 27.25 -11.75
CA GLU A 132 9.60 26.51 -12.25
C GLU A 132 10.03 25.41 -11.27
N ALA A 133 9.99 25.67 -9.96
CA ALA A 133 10.29 24.67 -8.93
C ALA A 133 9.32 23.47 -9.03
N LYS A 134 8.01 23.74 -9.16
CA LYS A 134 7.00 22.71 -9.41
C LYS A 134 7.29 21.94 -10.69
N ARG A 135 7.54 22.65 -11.80
CA ARG A 135 7.78 22.04 -13.11
C ARG A 135 8.99 21.10 -13.10
N ARG A 136 10.12 21.53 -12.52
CA ARG A 136 11.32 20.71 -12.39
C ARG A 136 11.06 19.50 -11.49
N PHE A 137 10.51 19.72 -10.30
CA PHE A 137 10.25 18.65 -9.35
C PHE A 137 9.34 17.57 -9.93
N GLU A 138 8.21 17.93 -10.55
CA GLU A 138 7.28 16.96 -11.13
C GLU A 138 7.87 16.25 -12.36
N LYS A 139 8.64 16.95 -13.20
CA LYS A 139 9.34 16.35 -14.35
C LYS A 139 10.29 15.24 -13.90
N TYR A 140 11.17 15.54 -12.95
CA TYR A 140 12.18 14.57 -12.52
C TYR A 140 11.60 13.55 -11.53
N GLY A 141 10.59 13.92 -10.72
CA GLY A 141 9.88 13.00 -9.85
C GLY A 141 9.19 11.90 -10.66
N LYS A 142 8.54 12.27 -11.77
CA LYS A 142 8.05 11.32 -12.76
C LYS A 142 9.18 10.45 -13.32
N LEU A 143 10.25 11.07 -13.80
CA LEU A 143 11.36 10.34 -14.45
C LEU A 143 11.96 9.26 -13.54
N PHE A 144 12.24 9.59 -12.28
CA PHE A 144 12.79 8.63 -11.32
C PHE A 144 11.84 7.46 -11.08
N MET A 145 10.55 7.71 -10.81
CA MET A 145 9.60 6.62 -10.55
C MET A 145 9.35 5.75 -11.79
N GLU A 146 9.19 6.38 -12.96
CA GLU A 146 8.90 5.69 -14.21
C GLU A 146 10.06 4.78 -14.65
N GLU A 147 11.30 5.29 -14.62
CA GLU A 147 12.47 4.51 -15.05
C GLU A 147 12.83 3.38 -14.09
N THR A 148 12.60 3.56 -12.79
CA THR A 148 12.79 2.49 -11.80
C THR A 148 11.79 1.36 -12.00
N LEU A 149 10.52 1.69 -12.27
CA LEU A 149 9.50 0.68 -12.56
C LEU A 149 9.78 -0.05 -13.88
N LYS A 150 10.20 0.66 -14.93
CA LYS A 150 10.67 0.04 -16.18
C LYS A 150 11.83 -0.91 -15.93
N ALA A 151 12.82 -0.52 -15.13
CA ALA A 151 13.94 -1.37 -14.79
C ALA A 151 13.49 -2.64 -14.04
N ALA A 152 12.56 -2.51 -13.09
CA ALA A 152 12.00 -3.64 -12.35
C ALA A 152 11.34 -4.66 -13.28
N LYS A 153 10.45 -4.18 -14.17
CA LYS A 153 9.78 -4.99 -15.19
C LYS A 153 10.75 -5.59 -16.20
N GLN A 154 11.80 -4.89 -16.59
CA GLN A 154 12.82 -5.44 -17.50
C GLN A 154 13.58 -6.60 -16.86
N ILE A 155 13.91 -6.48 -15.56
CA ILE A 155 14.76 -7.44 -14.85
C ILE A 155 13.95 -8.64 -14.35
N ARG A 156 12.68 -8.45 -13.99
CA ARG A 156 11.72 -9.49 -13.59
C ARG A 156 10.43 -9.31 -14.38
N PRO A 157 10.39 -9.73 -15.66
CA PRO A 157 9.26 -9.48 -16.56
C PRO A 157 8.00 -10.29 -16.23
N SER A 158 8.13 -11.38 -15.48
CA SER A 158 7.00 -12.23 -15.10
C SER A 158 6.28 -11.75 -13.83
N ALA A 159 6.90 -10.85 -13.06
CA ALA A 159 6.34 -10.34 -11.82
C ALA A 159 5.31 -9.23 -12.09
N SER A 160 4.34 -9.09 -11.17
CA SER A 160 3.43 -7.95 -11.16
C SER A 160 3.98 -6.83 -10.29
N TRP A 161 4.36 -5.72 -10.91
CA TRP A 161 4.99 -4.61 -10.20
C TRP A 161 4.02 -3.47 -9.86
N GLY A 162 4.20 -2.88 -8.68
CA GLY A 162 3.51 -1.67 -8.24
C GLY A 162 4.26 -0.93 -7.13
N TYR A 163 4.00 0.37 -7.00
CA TYR A 163 4.47 1.16 -5.87
C TYR A 163 3.52 1.05 -4.69
N TYR A 164 4.09 0.85 -3.51
CA TYR A 164 3.33 0.91 -2.26
C TYR A 164 2.58 2.25 -2.12
N ALA A 165 1.36 2.15 -1.62
CA ALA A 165 0.42 3.23 -1.28
C ALA A 165 -0.23 3.99 -2.44
N TYR A 166 0.09 3.69 -3.70
CA TYR A 166 -0.55 4.33 -4.85
C TYR A 166 -1.78 3.55 -5.36
N PRO A 167 -2.86 4.23 -5.79
CA PRO A 167 -3.08 5.68 -5.74
C PRO A 167 -3.39 6.18 -4.31
N TYR A 168 -3.00 7.43 -4.04
CA TYR A 168 -3.40 8.13 -2.82
C TYR A 168 -4.83 8.69 -2.93
N CYS A 169 -5.45 8.89 -1.76
CA CYS A 169 -6.84 9.37 -1.63
C CYS A 169 -6.98 10.52 -0.62
N TYR A 170 -6.21 10.48 0.48
CA TYR A 170 -6.21 11.46 1.57
C TYR A 170 -7.57 11.75 2.23
N ASN A 171 -8.48 10.77 2.22
CA ASN A 171 -9.71 10.82 3.00
C ASN A 171 -9.44 10.72 4.52
N LEU A 172 -10.36 11.27 5.32
CA LEU A 172 -10.25 11.37 6.78
C LEU A 172 -8.90 11.95 7.24
N THR A 173 -8.48 13.02 6.57
CA THR A 173 -7.32 13.85 6.94
C THR A 173 -7.80 15.23 7.38
N PRO A 174 -6.95 16.05 8.03
CA PRO A 174 -7.34 17.40 8.46
C PRO A 174 -7.86 18.30 7.34
N ASN A 175 -7.46 18.06 6.09
CA ASN A 175 -7.91 18.85 4.94
C ASN A 175 -9.09 18.20 4.18
N GLN A 176 -9.47 16.98 4.53
CA GLN A 176 -10.56 16.21 3.91
C GLN A 176 -11.17 15.26 4.95
N HIS A 177 -12.13 15.78 5.73
CA HIS A 177 -12.74 15.08 6.87
C HIS A 177 -13.77 14.01 6.50
N SER A 178 -14.15 13.91 5.22
CA SER A 178 -15.10 12.89 4.76
C SER A 178 -14.41 11.58 4.39
N SER A 179 -15.18 10.51 4.20
CA SER A 179 -14.69 9.24 3.67
C SER A 179 -14.39 9.28 2.16
N GLN A 180 -14.76 10.36 1.46
CA GLN A 180 -14.42 10.58 0.05
C GLN A 180 -12.98 11.09 -0.08
N CYS A 181 -12.32 10.72 -1.17
CA CYS A 181 -10.98 11.23 -1.48
C CYS A 181 -10.99 12.75 -1.74
N ASP A 182 -9.84 13.38 -1.52
CA ASP A 182 -9.63 14.78 -1.89
C ASP A 182 -9.82 14.94 -3.41
N SER A 183 -10.69 15.87 -3.82
CA SER A 183 -11.07 16.03 -5.23
C SER A 183 -9.90 16.44 -6.11
N ALA A 184 -9.01 17.30 -5.60
CA ALA A 184 -7.79 17.67 -6.31
C ALA A 184 -6.86 16.46 -6.49
N THR A 185 -6.76 15.58 -5.49
CA THR A 185 -5.99 14.33 -5.58
C THR A 185 -6.56 13.37 -6.62
N MET A 186 -7.89 13.24 -6.73
CA MET A 186 -8.50 12.41 -7.78
C MET A 186 -8.13 12.90 -9.18
N LEU A 187 -8.18 14.22 -9.41
CA LEU A 187 -7.77 14.84 -10.68
C LEU A 187 -6.25 14.72 -10.94
N GLU A 188 -5.43 14.68 -9.90
CA GLU A 188 -4.00 14.43 -10.00
C GLU A 188 -3.73 12.97 -10.34
N ASN A 189 -4.46 12.03 -9.74
CA ASN A 189 -4.38 10.61 -10.08
C ASN A 189 -4.76 10.38 -11.55
N ASP A 190 -5.76 11.07 -12.08
CA ASP A 190 -6.13 11.00 -13.51
C ASP A 190 -4.97 11.38 -14.44
N LYS A 191 -4.13 12.32 -14.00
CA LYS A 191 -2.94 12.80 -14.74
C LYS A 191 -1.70 11.93 -14.53
N MET A 192 -1.80 10.93 -13.65
CA MET A 192 -0.72 9.98 -13.35
C MET A 192 -0.84 8.67 -14.13
N SER A 193 -1.55 8.66 -15.27
CA SER A 193 -1.59 7.50 -16.18
C SER A 193 -0.21 6.99 -16.58
N TRP A 194 0.81 7.87 -16.63
CA TRP A 194 2.20 7.47 -16.87
C TRP A 194 2.76 6.47 -15.84
N LEU A 195 2.24 6.47 -14.61
CA LEU A 195 2.59 5.51 -13.57
C LEU A 195 1.65 4.30 -13.65
N PHE A 196 0.33 4.55 -13.57
CA PHE A 196 -0.66 3.50 -13.43
C PHE A 196 -0.79 2.58 -14.66
N GLU A 197 -0.52 3.09 -15.87
CA GLU A 197 -0.48 2.23 -17.07
C GLU A 197 0.73 1.29 -17.05
N LEU A 198 1.82 1.72 -16.43
CA LEU A 198 3.06 0.94 -16.35
C LEU A 198 3.02 -0.11 -15.23
N GLU A 199 2.28 0.15 -14.15
CA GLU A 199 2.05 -0.82 -13.06
C GLU A 199 1.18 -2.00 -13.52
N ASP A 200 1.34 -3.15 -12.88
CA ASP A 200 0.49 -4.34 -13.07
C ASP A 200 -0.56 -4.46 -11.95
N VAL A 201 -0.27 -3.85 -10.80
CA VAL A 201 -1.07 -3.90 -9.58
C VAL A 201 -1.04 -2.56 -8.85
N LEU A 202 -2.20 -2.10 -8.38
CA LEU A 202 -2.36 -0.92 -7.55
C LEU A 202 -2.42 -1.32 -6.08
N LEU A 203 -1.69 -0.60 -5.23
CA LEU A 203 -1.36 -1.03 -3.86
C LEU A 203 -1.72 0.06 -2.83
N PRO A 204 -2.99 0.52 -2.75
CA PRO A 204 -3.35 1.58 -1.81
C PRO A 204 -3.15 1.11 -0.37
N SER A 205 -2.50 1.92 0.47
CA SER A 205 -2.42 1.65 1.91
C SER A 205 -3.75 1.99 2.56
N VAL A 206 -4.34 1.03 3.27
CA VAL A 206 -5.62 1.20 3.96
C VAL A 206 -5.49 1.11 5.47
N TYR A 207 -4.29 1.37 5.99
CA TYR A 207 -4.06 1.43 7.44
C TYR A 207 -4.93 2.54 8.04
N PHE A 208 -5.55 2.23 9.18
CA PHE A 208 -6.46 3.13 9.86
C PHE A 208 -6.08 3.30 11.32
N ARG A 209 -6.71 4.30 11.95
CA ARG A 209 -6.40 4.78 13.29
C ARG A 209 -7.49 4.38 14.27
N LEU A 210 -7.09 4.12 15.52
CA LEU A 210 -8.02 3.85 16.61
C LEU A 210 -8.84 5.11 16.95
N ASN A 211 -8.28 6.30 16.75
CA ASN A 211 -8.99 7.56 17.00
C ASN A 211 -10.19 7.83 16.08
N LEU A 212 -10.37 7.05 15.00
CA LEU A 212 -11.56 7.10 14.15
C LEU A 212 -12.68 6.24 14.74
N THR A 213 -13.92 6.63 14.53
CA THR A 213 -15.10 5.78 14.82
C THR A 213 -15.11 4.54 13.93
N SER A 214 -15.86 3.49 14.31
CA SER A 214 -15.96 2.26 13.52
C SER A 214 -16.46 2.52 12.08
N SER A 215 -17.44 3.42 11.91
CA SER A 215 -17.96 3.79 10.59
C SER A 215 -16.92 4.56 9.75
N GLU A 216 -16.13 5.42 10.38
CA GLU A 216 -15.02 6.11 9.73
C GLU A 216 -13.90 5.16 9.33
N ARG A 217 -13.55 4.15 10.13
CA ARG A 217 -12.55 3.12 9.74
C ARG A 217 -13.00 2.38 8.48
N VAL A 218 -14.26 1.96 8.42
CA VAL A 218 -14.85 1.35 7.21
C VAL A 218 -14.88 2.34 6.04
N GLY A 219 -15.20 3.61 6.31
CA GLY A 219 -15.19 4.69 5.33
C GLY A 219 -13.80 4.99 4.76
N LEU A 220 -12.76 4.95 5.60
CA LEU A 220 -11.36 5.12 5.23
C LEU A 220 -10.97 4.10 4.17
N VAL A 221 -11.14 2.82 4.54
CA VAL A 221 -10.83 1.68 3.68
C VAL A 221 -11.64 1.75 2.40
N GLY A 222 -12.95 1.95 2.52
CA GLY A 222 -13.84 2.01 1.37
C GLY A 222 -13.52 3.14 0.38
N GLY A 223 -13.16 4.33 0.85
CA GLY A 223 -12.78 5.45 -0.01
C GLY A 223 -11.51 5.17 -0.80
N ARG A 224 -10.47 4.65 -0.12
CA ARG A 224 -9.17 4.35 -0.74
C ARG A 224 -9.27 3.21 -1.76
N VAL A 225 -10.01 2.15 -1.45
CA VAL A 225 -10.23 1.03 -2.38
C VAL A 225 -11.06 1.47 -3.58
N ARG A 226 -12.10 2.28 -3.39
CA ARG A 226 -12.89 2.82 -4.50
C ARG A 226 -12.04 3.65 -5.46
N GLU A 227 -11.12 4.45 -4.95
CA GLU A 227 -10.22 5.25 -5.80
C GLU A 227 -9.25 4.36 -6.61
N ALA A 228 -8.65 3.36 -5.98
CA ALA A 228 -7.82 2.39 -6.71
C ALA A 228 -8.61 1.65 -7.78
N LEU A 229 -9.83 1.20 -7.49
CA LEU A 229 -10.71 0.57 -8.48
C LEU A 229 -11.13 1.52 -9.61
N ARG A 230 -11.32 2.81 -9.31
CA ARG A 230 -11.63 3.84 -10.31
C ARG A 230 -10.46 3.98 -11.29
N ILE A 231 -9.23 4.11 -10.78
CA ILE A 231 -8.02 4.18 -11.60
C ILE A 231 -7.83 2.89 -12.40
N ALA A 232 -7.94 1.71 -11.76
CA ALA A 232 -7.78 0.42 -12.43
C ALA A 232 -8.74 0.23 -13.62
N LYS A 233 -9.97 0.76 -13.53
CA LYS A 233 -10.97 0.72 -14.62
C LYS A 233 -10.70 1.71 -15.75
N GLN A 234 -9.93 2.76 -15.51
CA GLN A 234 -9.57 3.76 -16.52
C GLN A 234 -8.36 3.34 -17.36
N MET A 235 -7.57 2.39 -16.89
CA MET A 235 -6.37 1.92 -17.60
C MET A 235 -6.75 1.05 -18.80
N ALA A 236 -5.92 1.10 -19.85
CA ALA A 236 -6.12 0.31 -21.05
C ALA A 236 -6.09 -1.20 -20.78
N ILE A 237 -5.24 -1.62 -19.85
CA ILE A 237 -5.18 -3.00 -19.35
C ILE A 237 -5.70 -3.00 -17.92
N LYS A 238 -6.67 -3.87 -17.63
CA LYS A 238 -7.23 -4.02 -16.28
C LYS A 238 -6.10 -4.30 -15.28
N LYS A 239 -5.96 -3.45 -14.27
CA LYS A 239 -4.99 -3.60 -13.19
C LYS A 239 -5.61 -4.34 -12.01
N ARG A 240 -4.80 -5.15 -11.31
CA ARG A 240 -5.23 -5.72 -10.03
C ARG A 240 -5.22 -4.65 -8.95
N VAL A 241 -6.11 -4.75 -7.97
CA VAL A 241 -6.13 -3.88 -6.78
C VAL A 241 -5.92 -4.74 -5.55
N LEU A 242 -4.76 -4.61 -4.91
CA LEU A 242 -4.38 -5.33 -3.69
C LEU A 242 -4.05 -4.32 -2.57
N PRO A 243 -5.05 -3.88 -1.79
CA PRO A 243 -4.82 -2.92 -0.72
C PRO A 243 -3.85 -3.47 0.34
N TYR A 244 -2.93 -2.62 0.79
CA TYR A 244 -2.03 -2.93 1.89
C TYR A 244 -2.77 -2.76 3.22
N TYR A 245 -2.86 -3.84 3.99
CA TYR A 245 -3.60 -3.93 5.25
C TYR A 245 -2.66 -4.28 6.39
N TRP A 246 -2.77 -3.58 7.53
CA TRP A 246 -1.93 -3.83 8.71
C TRP A 246 -2.82 -4.25 9.88
N TYR A 247 -2.36 -5.25 10.64
CA TYR A 247 -3.06 -5.79 11.80
C TYR A 247 -2.95 -4.94 13.08
N LYS A 248 -2.38 -3.73 13.00
CA LYS A 248 -2.29 -2.77 14.11
C LYS A 248 -2.97 -1.45 13.73
N TYR A 249 -3.44 -0.72 14.74
CA TYR A 249 -3.87 0.67 14.54
C TYR A 249 -2.66 1.59 14.34
N GLN A 250 -2.69 2.43 13.32
CA GLN A 250 -1.54 3.26 12.91
C GLN A 250 -1.08 4.25 14.00
N ASP A 251 -2.02 4.77 14.79
CA ASP A 251 -1.80 5.71 15.91
C ASP A 251 -1.66 5.00 17.29
N LYS A 252 -1.84 3.68 17.34
CA LYS A 252 -1.72 2.83 18.54
C LYS A 252 -1.07 1.49 18.18
N ARG A 253 0.21 1.56 17.80
CA ARG A 253 0.97 0.44 17.21
C ARG A 253 1.13 -0.80 18.10
N ASP A 254 0.97 -0.66 19.41
CA ASP A 254 1.02 -1.82 20.32
C ASP A 254 -0.29 -2.65 20.28
N MET A 255 -1.39 -2.08 19.76
CA MET A 255 -2.71 -2.72 19.77
C MET A 255 -3.05 -3.40 18.45
N TYR A 256 -3.41 -4.68 18.54
CA TYR A 256 -4.02 -5.41 17.42
C TYR A 256 -5.40 -4.85 17.06
N LEU A 257 -5.78 -4.96 15.80
CA LEU A 257 -7.13 -4.64 15.36
C LEU A 257 -8.15 -5.57 16.04
N SER A 258 -9.27 -5.00 16.48
CA SER A 258 -10.36 -5.80 17.03
C SER A 258 -11.01 -6.68 15.97
N LYS A 259 -11.67 -7.77 16.41
CA LYS A 259 -12.46 -8.66 15.54
C LYS A 259 -13.50 -7.90 14.71
N ASP A 260 -14.19 -6.94 15.31
CA ASP A 260 -15.23 -6.15 14.64
C ASP A 260 -14.64 -5.27 13.53
N ASP A 261 -13.50 -4.61 13.79
CA ASP A 261 -12.83 -3.79 12.79
C ASP A 261 -12.26 -4.66 11.66
N LEU A 262 -11.63 -5.80 11.99
CA LEU A 262 -11.17 -6.78 10.99
C LEU A 262 -12.33 -7.19 10.08
N GLU A 263 -13.43 -7.69 10.66
CA GLU A 263 -14.57 -8.17 9.88
C GLU A 263 -15.18 -7.08 9.01
N ALA A 264 -15.47 -5.91 9.58
CA ALA A 264 -16.13 -4.83 8.86
C ALA A 264 -15.27 -4.27 7.72
N THR A 265 -13.96 -4.10 7.96
CA THR A 265 -13.05 -3.52 6.96
C THR A 265 -12.64 -4.52 5.89
N LEU A 266 -12.37 -5.78 6.24
CA LEU A 266 -12.07 -6.83 5.26
C LEU A 266 -13.30 -7.12 4.39
N ARG A 267 -14.50 -7.17 4.98
CA ARG A 267 -15.76 -7.29 4.20
C ARG A 267 -15.93 -6.10 3.26
N LYS A 268 -15.61 -4.87 3.71
CA LYS A 268 -15.66 -3.69 2.84
C LYS A 268 -14.73 -3.82 1.61
N ILE A 269 -13.52 -4.36 1.77
CA ILE A 269 -12.60 -4.60 0.66
C ILE A 269 -13.18 -5.61 -0.33
N MET A 270 -13.71 -6.73 0.19
CA MET A 270 -14.37 -7.78 -0.60
C MET A 270 -15.60 -7.25 -1.36
N ASP A 271 -16.53 -6.57 -0.68
CA ASP A 271 -17.78 -6.06 -1.26
C ASP A 271 -17.54 -5.07 -2.41
N LEU A 272 -16.43 -4.32 -2.35
CA LEU A 272 -16.06 -3.38 -3.42
C LEU A 272 -15.47 -4.07 -4.65
N GLY A 273 -15.10 -5.35 -4.55
CA GLY A 273 -14.52 -6.12 -5.65
C GLY A 273 -13.04 -5.86 -5.88
N ALA A 274 -12.26 -5.62 -4.82
CA ALA A 274 -10.79 -5.69 -4.90
C ALA A 274 -10.35 -7.15 -5.21
N ASP A 275 -9.23 -7.31 -5.90
CA ASP A 275 -8.75 -8.64 -6.33
C ASP A 275 -8.09 -9.44 -5.19
N GLY A 276 -7.96 -8.84 -4.01
CA GLY A 276 -7.33 -9.40 -2.82
C GLY A 276 -6.86 -8.30 -1.88
N LEU A 277 -5.92 -8.62 -0.98
CA LEU A 277 -5.22 -7.66 -0.12
C LEU A 277 -3.85 -8.23 0.28
N ILE A 278 -2.96 -7.36 0.75
CA ILE A 278 -1.65 -7.75 1.28
C ILE A 278 -1.63 -7.46 2.77
N LEU A 279 -1.43 -8.50 3.59
CA LEU A 279 -1.21 -8.35 5.03
C LEU A 279 0.24 -7.97 5.28
N TRP A 280 0.46 -6.79 5.84
CA TRP A 280 1.78 -6.27 6.18
C TRP A 280 2.00 -6.26 7.70
N GLY A 281 3.26 -6.33 8.13
CA GLY A 281 3.68 -6.20 9.52
C GLY A 281 5.08 -5.62 9.63
N SER A 282 5.35 -4.91 10.74
CA SER A 282 6.68 -4.36 11.00
C SER A 282 7.59 -5.41 11.65
N SER A 283 8.89 -5.37 11.32
CA SER A 283 9.89 -6.19 12.03
C SER A 283 9.87 -5.95 13.54
N ASP A 284 9.54 -4.73 13.97
CA ASP A 284 9.49 -4.36 15.39
C ASP A 284 8.33 -5.02 16.14
N ASP A 285 7.29 -5.43 15.41
CA ASP A 285 6.10 -6.06 15.98
C ASP A 285 6.35 -7.54 16.34
N ILE A 286 7.44 -8.15 15.85
CA ILE A 286 7.77 -9.58 16.00
C ILE A 286 9.28 -9.82 16.25
N ASN A 287 9.97 -8.88 16.91
CA ASN A 287 11.42 -8.95 17.14
C ASN A 287 11.86 -9.73 18.39
N THR A 288 10.93 -10.20 19.21
CA THR A 288 11.21 -11.04 20.39
C THR A 288 10.35 -12.31 20.39
N LYS A 289 10.76 -13.33 21.16
CA LYS A 289 10.00 -14.58 21.30
C LYS A 289 8.58 -14.31 21.78
N GLN A 290 8.42 -13.45 22.78
CA GLN A 290 7.12 -13.10 23.36
C GLN A 290 6.20 -12.49 22.30
N LYS A 291 6.68 -11.48 21.56
CA LYS A 291 5.90 -10.85 20.48
C LYS A 291 5.51 -11.84 19.38
N CYS A 292 6.42 -12.75 19.00
CA CYS A 292 6.10 -13.81 18.03
C CYS A 292 5.00 -14.75 18.52
N VAL A 293 5.02 -15.14 19.79
CA VAL A 293 3.97 -16.00 20.39
C VAL A 293 2.63 -15.26 20.42
N GLU A 294 2.61 -14.02 20.93
CA GLU A 294 1.40 -13.19 20.97
C GLU A 294 0.82 -12.95 19.56
N PHE A 295 1.68 -12.71 18.57
CA PHE A 295 1.23 -12.57 17.18
C PHE A 295 0.67 -13.87 16.63
N LYS A 296 1.31 -15.02 16.89
CA LYS A 296 0.79 -16.33 16.49
C LYS A 296 -0.56 -16.63 17.14
N GLU A 297 -0.76 -16.27 18.40
CA GLU A 297 -2.06 -16.37 19.07
C GLU A 297 -3.11 -15.48 18.40
N TYR A 298 -2.78 -14.23 18.08
CA TYR A 298 -3.68 -13.33 17.35
C TYR A 298 -4.05 -13.85 15.96
N VAL A 299 -3.08 -14.40 15.21
CA VAL A 299 -3.30 -15.06 13.92
C VAL A 299 -4.28 -16.22 14.07
N ASN A 300 -4.08 -17.06 15.09
CA ASN A 300 -4.90 -18.26 15.26
C ASN A 300 -6.30 -17.99 15.79
N ASN A 301 -6.45 -16.97 16.64
CA ASN A 301 -7.69 -16.68 17.37
C ASN A 301 -8.59 -15.63 16.69
N GLU A 302 -8.01 -14.73 15.88
CA GLU A 302 -8.73 -13.59 15.29
C GLU A 302 -8.50 -13.46 13.79
N LEU A 303 -7.28 -13.11 13.37
CA LEU A 303 -7.00 -12.73 11.98
C LEU A 303 -7.26 -13.87 10.99
N GLY A 304 -6.66 -15.04 11.21
CA GLY A 304 -6.77 -16.19 10.34
C GLY A 304 -8.22 -16.66 10.13
N PRO A 305 -8.99 -16.93 11.21
CA PRO A 305 -10.39 -17.33 11.08
C PRO A 305 -11.27 -16.31 10.34
N ILE A 306 -11.07 -15.00 10.55
CA ILE A 306 -11.84 -13.95 9.87
C ILE A 306 -11.47 -13.89 8.39
N VAL A 307 -10.18 -13.95 8.06
CA VAL A 307 -9.70 -13.98 6.67
C VAL A 307 -10.23 -15.21 5.93
N ASP A 308 -10.17 -16.41 6.52
CA ASP A 308 -10.70 -17.63 5.90
C ASP A 308 -12.20 -17.52 5.64
N ARG A 309 -12.98 -17.01 6.61
CA ARG A 309 -14.42 -16.81 6.43
C ARG A 309 -14.73 -15.87 5.27
N ILE A 310 -14.07 -14.71 5.21
CA ILE A 310 -14.29 -13.72 4.14
C ILE A 310 -13.83 -14.28 2.79
N ARG A 311 -12.69 -14.99 2.73
CA ARG A 311 -12.22 -15.66 1.51
C ARG A 311 -13.24 -16.68 1.00
N ARG A 312 -13.77 -17.53 1.88
CA ARG A 312 -14.80 -18.52 1.49
C ARG A 312 -16.09 -17.87 1.01
N THR A 313 -16.52 -16.78 1.66
CA THR A 313 -17.67 -15.97 1.19
C THR A 313 -17.41 -15.42 -0.21
N ALA A 314 -16.23 -14.85 -0.47
CA ALA A 314 -15.86 -14.30 -1.78
C ALA A 314 -15.86 -15.37 -2.88
N LEU A 315 -15.48 -16.61 -2.56
CA LEU A 315 -15.48 -17.75 -3.47
C LEU A 315 -16.86 -18.44 -3.62
N GLY A 316 -17.90 -17.94 -2.94
CA GLY A 316 -19.23 -18.56 -2.96
C GLY A 316 -19.30 -19.92 -2.23
N LEU A 317 -18.34 -20.22 -1.35
CA LEU A 317 -18.20 -21.51 -0.66
C LEU A 317 -18.95 -21.59 0.69
N THR A 318 -19.69 -20.55 1.07
CA THR A 318 -20.51 -20.59 2.29
C THR A 318 -21.81 -21.35 2.05
N GLN A 319 -21.94 -22.53 2.66
CA GLN A 319 -23.21 -23.27 2.75
C GLN A 319 -24.28 -22.41 3.41
N SER A 320 -25.42 -22.27 2.74
CA SER A 320 -26.66 -21.77 3.30
C SER A 320 -27.19 -22.75 4.36
N ASN A 321 -26.66 -22.70 5.57
CA ASN A 321 -27.38 -23.25 6.74
C ASN A 321 -28.38 -22.19 7.24
N SER A 322 -29.37 -21.89 6.40
CA SER A 322 -30.66 -21.41 6.87
C SER A 322 -31.54 -22.65 7.02
N THR A 323 -31.63 -23.18 8.23
CA THR A 323 -32.76 -24.02 8.64
C THR A 323 -34.03 -23.20 8.47
N LEU A 324 -34.67 -23.32 7.30
CA LEU A 324 -36.08 -23.00 7.12
C LEU A 324 -36.84 -24.01 7.97
N VAL A 325 -37.30 -23.57 9.14
CA VAL A 325 -38.33 -24.26 9.89
C VAL A 325 -39.59 -24.20 9.04
N ASP A 326 -39.92 -25.33 8.42
CA ASP A 326 -41.16 -25.56 7.68
C ASP A 326 -42.34 -25.55 8.67
N ASN A 327 -42.88 -24.36 8.96
CA ASN A 327 -44.18 -24.23 9.60
C ASN A 327 -45.27 -24.45 8.54
N ARG A 328 -45.53 -25.72 8.22
CA ARG A 328 -46.82 -26.12 7.64
C ARG A 328 -47.88 -26.01 8.73
N ILE A 329 -48.63 -24.91 8.69
CA ILE A 329 -49.93 -24.83 9.34
C ILE A 329 -50.92 -25.48 8.36
N ASP A 330 -51.37 -26.68 8.70
CA ASP A 330 -52.53 -27.34 8.11
C ASP A 330 -53.77 -26.47 8.40
N VAL A 331 -54.34 -25.86 7.36
CA VAL A 331 -55.69 -25.30 7.42
C VAL A 331 -56.59 -26.25 6.65
N SER A 332 -57.26 -27.11 7.41
CA SER A 332 -58.37 -27.94 6.96
C SER A 332 -59.50 -27.04 6.45
N VAL A 333 -59.92 -27.33 5.22
CA VAL A 333 -61.11 -26.79 4.58
C VAL A 333 -62.32 -27.55 5.11
N ASP A 334 -63.25 -26.86 5.76
CA ASP A 334 -64.63 -27.32 5.86
C ASP A 334 -65.55 -26.30 5.19
N GLN A 335 -66.19 -26.76 4.12
CA GLN A 335 -67.31 -26.12 3.43
C GLN A 335 -68.60 -26.55 4.13
N VAL A 336 -69.45 -25.59 4.52
CA VAL A 336 -70.88 -25.46 4.12
C VAL A 336 -71.25 -23.98 4.22
#